data_AF-A0A2N1HX25-F1
#
_entry.id   AF-A0A2N1HX25-F1
#
_cell.length_a   1.000
_cell.length_b   1.000
_cell.length_c   1.000
_cell.angle_alpha   90.00
_cell.angle_beta   90.00
_cell.angle_gamma   90.00
#
_symmetry.space_group_name_H-M   'P 1'
#
loop_
_entity.id
_entity.type
_entity.pdbx_description
1 polymer ?
#
loop_
_entity_poly.entity_id
_entity_poly.type
_entity_poly.pdbx_seq_one_letter_code
_entity_poly.pdbx_strand_id
1 'polypeptide(L)'
;MSPNGCTGVPNGGTTPSGRSYSFLGACNSHDLCYGFSGSSQTHCDQTFLSNLYQICDDEFGSAATVLGLPNVARASCRIHAGAMGIGVTIVGAPWFNQALNDSVCNQFNDAHDQNNC
;
A
#
# COMPACT_ATOMS: atom_id res chain seq x y z
N MET A 1 1.33 -13.17 -6.46
CA MET A 1 0.14 -13.21 -5.61
C MET A 1 -0.97 -12.38 -6.26
N SER A 2 -2.21 -12.89 -6.27
CA SER A 2 -3.36 -12.10 -6.70
C SER A 2 -3.70 -11.01 -5.68
N PRO A 3 -4.18 -9.82 -6.10
CA PRO A 3 -4.60 -8.77 -5.18
C PRO A 3 -5.69 -9.26 -4.22
N ASN A 4 -5.49 -9.09 -2.92
CA ASN A 4 -6.47 -9.47 -1.90
C ASN A 4 -6.82 -8.32 -0.93
N GLY A 5 -6.34 -7.11 -1.23
CA GLY A 5 -6.58 -5.93 -0.43
C GLY A 5 -5.72 -5.90 0.83
N CYS A 6 -6.14 -5.14 1.84
CA CYS A 6 -5.34 -4.97 3.03
C CYS A 6 -5.56 -6.13 4.02
N THR A 7 -5.03 -7.32 3.71
CA THR A 7 -5.24 -8.52 4.53
C THR A 7 -4.91 -8.30 6.00
N GLY A 8 -5.86 -8.62 6.89
CA GLY A 8 -5.70 -8.51 8.35
C GLY A 8 -5.88 -7.11 8.92
N VAL A 9 -6.16 -6.09 8.10
CA VAL A 9 -6.43 -4.71 8.53
C VAL A 9 -7.56 -4.08 7.71
N PRO A 10 -8.17 -2.97 8.16
CA PRO A 10 -9.14 -2.25 7.33
C PRO A 10 -8.50 -1.70 6.03
N ASN A 11 -9.25 -1.70 4.93
CA ASN A 11 -8.84 -1.14 3.64
C ASN A 11 -8.72 0.39 3.62
N GLY A 12 -8.82 1.07 4.76
CA GLY A 12 -8.93 2.52 4.84
C GLY A 12 -9.48 2.94 6.19
N GLY A 13 -9.93 4.18 6.28
CA GLY A 13 -10.46 4.72 7.53
C GLY A 13 -11.19 6.03 7.37
N THR A 14 -11.62 6.58 8.50
CA THR A 14 -12.27 7.88 8.58
C THR A 14 -11.45 8.79 9.49
N THR A 15 -11.12 9.98 9.01
CA THR A 15 -10.38 10.99 9.77
C THR A 15 -11.26 11.62 10.86
N PRO A 16 -10.67 12.32 11.86
CA PRO A 16 -11.44 13.05 12.87
C PRO A 16 -12.41 14.10 12.30
N SER A 17 -12.13 14.59 11.09
CA SER A 17 -13.01 15.50 10.36
C SER A 17 -14.23 14.83 9.70
N GLY A 18 -14.39 13.50 9.85
CA GLY A 18 -15.46 12.72 9.24
C GLY A 18 -15.22 12.33 7.78
N ARG A 19 -14.09 12.74 7.18
CA ARG A 19 -13.73 12.36 5.80
C ARG A 19 -13.11 10.96 5.75
N SER A 20 -13.60 10.12 4.85
CA SER A 20 -13.08 8.77 4.61
C SER A 20 -12.00 8.74 3.53
N TYR A 21 -11.14 7.73 3.60
CA TYR A 21 -10.09 7.44 2.62
C TYR A 21 -9.95 5.91 2.45
N SER A 22 -9.40 5.48 1.31
CA SER A 22 -9.18 4.07 0.98
C SER A 22 -7.74 3.81 0.57
N PHE A 23 -7.14 2.77 1.15
CA PHE A 23 -5.84 2.23 0.83
C PHE A 23 -5.90 0.95 -0.02
N LEU A 24 -7.10 0.52 -0.44
CA LEU A 24 -7.28 -0.71 -1.21
C LEU A 24 -6.37 -0.77 -2.45
N GLY A 25 -6.25 0.34 -3.19
CA GLY A 25 -5.37 0.40 -4.37
C GLY A 25 -3.89 0.20 -4.03
N ALA A 26 -3.42 0.78 -2.92
CA ALA A 26 -2.04 0.59 -2.46
C ALA A 26 -1.78 -0.84 -1.98
N CYS A 27 -2.72 -1.44 -1.26
CA CYS A 27 -2.61 -2.84 -0.81
C CYS A 27 -2.58 -3.80 -1.99
N ASN A 28 -3.47 -3.64 -2.96
CA ASN A 28 -3.44 -4.43 -4.19
C ASN A 28 -2.11 -4.29 -4.93
N SER A 29 -1.59 -3.07 -5.08
CA SER A 29 -0.29 -2.85 -5.72
C SER A 29 0.87 -3.51 -4.95
N HIS A 30 0.75 -3.64 -3.62
CA HIS A 30 1.77 -4.28 -2.77
C HIS A 30 1.76 -5.81 -2.94
N ASP A 31 0.57 -6.42 -2.97
CA ASP A 31 0.41 -7.86 -3.24
C ASP A 31 1.03 -8.26 -4.58
N LEU A 32 0.84 -7.41 -5.60
CA LEU A 32 1.40 -7.61 -6.93
C LEU A 32 2.91 -7.49 -6.93
N CYS A 33 3.46 -6.49 -6.23
CA CYS A 33 4.91 -6.34 -6.07
C CYS A 33 5.52 -7.57 -5.40
N TYR A 34 4.87 -8.10 -4.35
CA TYR A 34 5.29 -9.33 -3.66
C TYR A 34 5.31 -10.55 -4.59
N GLY A 35 4.43 -10.58 -5.60
CA GLY A 35 4.36 -11.64 -6.60
C GLY A 35 5.34 -11.53 -7.75
N PHE A 36 6.00 -10.38 -7.94
CA PHE A 36 6.86 -10.14 -9.10
C PHE A 36 8.28 -10.67 -8.88
N SER A 37 8.77 -11.53 -9.79
CA SER A 37 10.12 -12.07 -9.68
C SER A 37 11.16 -10.97 -9.83
N GLY A 38 12.09 -10.88 -8.87
CA GLY A 38 13.17 -9.88 -8.87
C GLY A 38 12.88 -8.65 -7.99
N SER A 39 11.65 -8.49 -7.49
CA SER A 39 11.37 -7.55 -6.41
C SER A 39 11.96 -8.06 -5.09
N SER A 40 12.43 -7.15 -4.23
CA SER A 40 12.76 -7.46 -2.84
C SER A 40 11.61 -7.03 -1.94
N GLN A 41 11.42 -7.73 -0.81
CA GLN A 41 10.42 -7.34 0.18
C GLN A 41 10.58 -5.88 0.59
N THR A 42 11.81 -5.45 0.90
CA THR A 42 12.12 -4.07 1.29
C THR A 42 11.69 -3.06 0.22
N HIS A 43 11.92 -3.36 -1.06
CA HIS A 43 11.50 -2.47 -2.15
C HIS A 43 9.96 -2.36 -2.22
N CYS A 44 9.26 -3.49 -2.13
CA CYS A 44 7.80 -3.50 -2.15
C CYS A 44 7.21 -2.75 -0.94
N ASP A 45 7.76 -2.97 0.25
CA ASP A 45 7.30 -2.31 1.48
C ASP A 45 7.53 -0.79 1.45
N GLN A 46 8.67 -0.34 0.91
CA GLN A 46 8.96 1.08 0.74
C GLN A 46 8.02 1.73 -0.28
N THR A 47 7.80 1.07 -1.42
CA THR A 47 6.86 1.53 -2.46
C THR A 47 5.43 1.59 -1.91
N PHE A 48 5.01 0.58 -1.15
CA PHE A 48 3.72 0.56 -0.48
C PHE A 48 3.54 1.75 0.47
N LEU A 49 4.50 2.00 1.37
CA LEU A 49 4.43 3.15 2.28
C LEU A 49 4.36 4.48 1.52
N SER A 50 5.13 4.62 0.44
CA SER A 50 5.08 5.81 -0.41
C SER A 50 3.68 6.00 -1.02
N ASN A 51 3.08 4.92 -1.55
CA ASN A 51 1.73 4.96 -2.13
C ASN A 51 0.67 5.33 -1.09
N LEU A 52 0.75 4.81 0.13
CA LEU A 52 -0.15 5.17 1.23
C LEU A 52 -0.04 6.67 1.58
N TYR A 53 1.17 7.21 1.64
CA TYR A 53 1.37 8.65 1.87
C TYR A 53 0.86 9.51 0.72
N GLN A 54 1.05 9.06 -0.52
CA GLN A 54 0.53 9.76 -1.69
C GLN A 54 -1.00 9.84 -1.64
N ILE A 55 -1.68 8.74 -1.32
CA ILE A 55 -3.15 8.73 -1.13
C ILE A 55 -3.57 9.77 -0.08
N CYS A 56 -2.87 9.84 1.05
CA CYS A 56 -3.17 10.83 2.08
C CYS A 56 -2.94 12.28 1.61
N ASP A 57 -1.90 12.50 0.80
CA ASP A 57 -1.59 13.83 0.26
C ASP A 57 -2.59 14.23 -0.84
N ASP A 58 -3.08 13.30 -1.65
CA ASP A 58 -4.07 13.53 -2.71
C ASP A 58 -5.47 13.79 -2.13
N GLU A 59 -5.91 12.98 -1.16
CA GLU A 59 -7.25 13.08 -0.57
C GLU A 59 -7.42 14.35 0.26
N PHE A 60 -6.39 14.72 1.01
CA PHE A 60 -6.47 15.82 1.98
C PHE A 60 -5.74 17.08 1.51
N GLY A 61 -4.98 17.02 0.42
CA GLY A 61 -4.15 18.13 -0.06
C GLY A 61 -2.91 18.35 0.80
N SER A 62 -1.86 18.95 0.23
CA SER A 62 -0.70 19.39 1.00
C SER A 62 -1.15 20.46 2.03
N ALA A 63 -0.59 20.43 3.25
CA ALA A 63 -1.04 21.24 4.40
C ALA A 63 -0.95 22.79 4.22
N ALA A 64 -0.74 23.30 3.00
CA ALA A 64 -0.43 24.69 2.71
C ALA A 64 -1.60 25.53 2.19
N THR A 65 -2.76 24.97 1.81
CA THR A 65 -3.54 25.67 0.79
C THR A 65 -4.45 26.83 1.24
N VAL A 66 -4.70 27.10 2.54
CA VAL A 66 -5.53 28.29 2.89
C VAL A 66 -5.10 29.10 4.13
N LEU A 67 -4.56 28.51 5.22
CA LEU A 67 -4.30 29.27 6.47
C LEU A 67 -3.05 28.85 7.28
N GLY A 68 -2.15 28.02 6.74
CA GLY A 68 -0.95 27.57 7.48
C GLY A 68 -1.23 26.68 8.70
N LEU A 69 -2.45 26.15 8.84
CA LEU A 69 -2.83 25.21 9.89
C LEU A 69 -2.53 23.76 9.46
N PRO A 70 -2.00 22.91 10.36
CA PRO A 70 -1.77 21.51 10.06
C PRO A 70 -3.08 20.84 9.69
N ASN A 71 -3.12 20.23 8.50
CA ASN A 71 -4.27 19.45 8.06
C ASN A 71 -4.36 18.17 8.90
N VAL A 72 -5.14 18.22 9.97
CA VAL A 72 -5.32 17.12 10.94
C VAL A 72 -5.83 15.85 10.25
N ALA A 73 -6.65 15.98 9.20
CA ALA A 73 -7.14 14.85 8.42
C ALA A 73 -6.00 14.14 7.67
N ARG A 74 -5.14 14.92 7.00
CA ARG A 74 -3.92 14.41 6.37
C ARG A 74 -2.98 13.75 7.38
N ALA A 75 -2.72 14.41 8.50
CA ALA A 75 -1.83 13.88 9.54
C ALA A 75 -2.36 12.55 10.10
N SER A 76 -3.66 12.48 10.39
CA SER A 76 -4.32 11.26 10.84
C SER A 76 -4.23 10.13 9.80
N CYS A 77 -4.46 10.43 8.52
CA CYS A 77 -4.28 9.46 7.43
C CYS A 77 -2.84 8.94 7.38
N ARG A 78 -1.83 9.84 7.45
CA ARG A 78 -0.42 9.47 7.40
C ARG A 78 0.03 8.65 8.61
N ILE A 79 -0.54 8.87 9.79
CA ILE A 79 -0.29 8.02 10.97
C ILE A 79 -0.77 6.58 10.70
N HIS A 80 -1.98 6.43 10.14
CA HIS A 80 -2.50 5.11 9.77
C HIS A 80 -1.64 4.45 8.68
N ALA A 81 -1.27 5.19 7.64
CA ALA A 81 -0.35 4.75 6.60
C ALA A 81 0.99 4.26 7.17
N GLY A 82 1.57 5.01 8.10
CA GLY A 82 2.81 4.64 8.78
C GLY A 82 2.68 3.34 9.57
N ALA A 83 1.58 3.16 10.30
CA ALA A 83 1.31 1.91 11.03
C ALA A 83 1.22 0.70 10.09
N MET A 84 0.58 0.85 8.93
CA MET A 84 0.49 -0.22 7.92
C MET A 84 1.87 -0.53 7.32
N GLY A 85 2.66 0.50 6.97
CA GLY A 85 4.03 0.32 6.48
C GLY A 85 4.92 -0.42 7.47
N ILE A 86 4.86 -0.06 8.76
CA ILE A 86 5.59 -0.77 9.82
C ILE A 86 5.11 -2.23 9.91
N GLY A 87 3.80 -2.45 9.82
CA GLY A 87 3.21 -3.80 9.84
C GLY A 87 3.81 -4.71 8.78
N VAL A 88 3.81 -4.29 7.51
CA VAL A 88 4.34 -5.12 6.43
C VAL A 88 5.85 -5.35 6.55
N THR A 89 6.61 -4.38 7.07
CA THR A 89 8.04 -4.56 7.29
C THR A 89 8.34 -5.58 8.40
N ILE A 90 7.54 -5.61 9.48
CA ILE A 90 7.79 -6.52 10.62
C ILE A 90 7.24 -7.92 10.37
N VAL A 91 6.03 -8.04 9.81
CA VAL A 91 5.31 -9.33 9.69
C VAL A 91 5.10 -9.79 8.25
N GLY A 92 5.56 -9.04 7.24
CA GLY A 92 5.31 -9.32 5.82
C GLY A 92 6.16 -10.45 5.23
N ALA A 93 7.27 -10.84 5.87
CA ALA A 93 8.21 -11.79 5.28
C ALA A 93 7.60 -13.16 4.91
N PRO A 94 6.74 -13.79 5.74
CA PRO A 94 6.05 -15.01 5.34
C PRO A 94 5.16 -14.83 4.11
N TRP A 95 4.46 -13.71 4.01
CA TRP A 95 3.58 -13.38 2.89
C TRP A 95 4.35 -13.09 1.61
N PHE A 96 5.46 -12.39 1.71
CA PHE A 96 6.39 -12.16 0.59
C PHE A 96 6.93 -13.50 0.05
N ASN A 97 7.41 -14.37 0.93
CA ASN A 97 7.90 -15.69 0.53
C ASN A 97 6.79 -16.55 -0.08
N GLN A 98 5.58 -16.49 0.46
CA GLN A 98 4.43 -17.19 -0.12
C GLN A 98 4.11 -16.66 -1.52
N ALA A 99 4.10 -15.34 -1.71
CA ALA A 99 3.79 -14.68 -2.97
C ALA A 99 4.79 -15.00 -4.09
N LEU A 100 6.09 -15.15 -3.75
CA LEU A 100 7.12 -15.59 -4.69
C LEU A 100 6.93 -17.03 -5.18
N ASN A 101 6.28 -17.87 -4.37
CA ASN A 101 6.03 -19.28 -4.69
C ASN A 101 4.61 -19.51 -5.26
N ASP A 102 3.83 -18.44 -5.43
CA ASP A 102 2.49 -18.52 -6.00
C ASP A 102 2.58 -18.77 -7.51
N SER A 103 2.14 -19.96 -7.93
CA SER A 103 2.16 -20.40 -9.32
C SER A 103 1.32 -19.50 -10.25
N VAL A 104 0.34 -18.76 -9.71
CA VAL A 104 -0.47 -17.81 -10.47
C VAL A 104 0.37 -16.65 -11.01
N CYS A 105 1.42 -16.23 -10.31
CA CYS A 105 2.33 -15.18 -10.81
C CYS A 105 3.58 -15.74 -11.50
N ASN A 106 4.03 -16.95 -11.13
CA ASN A 106 5.17 -17.59 -11.78
C ASN A 106 4.89 -18.04 -13.23
N GLN A 107 3.62 -18.22 -13.63
CA GLN A 107 3.26 -18.53 -15.03
C GLN A 107 3.35 -17.33 -15.98
N PHE A 108 3.43 -16.09 -15.47
CA PHE A 108 3.53 -14.88 -16.31
C PHE A 108 4.95 -14.37 -16.48
N ASN A 109 5.94 -14.91 -15.76
CA ASN A 109 7.35 -14.52 -15.92
C ASN A 109 8.00 -15.05 -17.21
N ASP A 110 7.34 -15.97 -17.93
CA ASP A 110 7.78 -16.47 -19.25
C ASP A 110 7.14 -15.72 -20.43
N ALA A 111 6.17 -14.83 -20.18
CA ALA A 111 5.48 -14.07 -21.22
C ALA A 111 5.56 -12.57 -20.88
N HIS A 112 6.38 -11.85 -21.63
CA HIS A 112 6.65 -10.42 -21.47
C HIS A 112 5.45 -9.53 -21.87
N ASP A 113 4.22 -9.91 -21.53
CA ASP A 113 3.01 -9.13 -21.83
C ASP A 113 2.48 -8.45 -20.57
N GLN A 114 2.61 -7.13 -20.61
CA GLN A 114 1.99 -6.18 -19.71
C GLN A 114 0.47 -6.42 -19.72
N ASN A 115 -0.11 -6.95 -18.64
CA ASN A 115 -1.43 -6.59 -18.12
C ASN A 115 -1.79 -7.50 -16.94
N ASN A 116 -1.93 -6.87 -15.76
CA ASN A 116 -2.60 -7.42 -14.58
C ASN A 116 -2.04 -8.73 -14.00
N CYS A 117 -0.76 -8.71 -13.64
CA CYS A 117 -0.47 -8.96 -12.23
C CYS A 117 -0.68 -7.61 -11.54
#